data_AF-A0A947KJA9-F1
#
_entry.id   AF-A0A947KJA9-F1
#
_cell.length_a   1.000
_cell.length_b   1.000
_cell.length_c   1.000
_cell.angle_alpha   90.00
_cell.angle_beta   90.00
_cell.angle_gamma   90.00
#
_symmetry.space_group_name_H-M   'P 1'
#
loop_
_entity.id
_entity.type
_entity.pdbx_description
1 polymer ?
#
loop_
_entity_poly.entity_id
_entity_poly.type
_entity_poly.pdbx_seq_one_letter_code
_entity_poly.pdbx_strand_id
1 'polypeptide(L)'
;MSKAVDRKIQDAQNLEPVANKYQGDLATAGISPEFLADYHARLETVIAKDVAQKEAMTKKNSATRLQNSVLKRCYAALKKVINIAKSAYVDDRERLKEFHIGGKSVKGVSAALAEMAYMKNAVNNHMDELGQWGANAALLTEIDTCIQELKDADNSQENAKNLQVVATNERDRAVAALEKAKFRIRKAAEIIFADNADVLKEFETTLA
;
A
#
# COMPACT_ATOMS: atom_id res chain seq x y z
N MET A 1 -10.60 -5.49 5.23
CA MET A 1 -11.46 -6.14 4.23
C MET A 1 -12.36 -5.08 3.63
N SER A 2 -12.40 -4.92 2.30
CA SER A 2 -13.33 -3.98 1.69
C SER A 2 -14.71 -4.62 1.76
N LYS A 3 -15.56 -4.14 2.68
CA LYS A 3 -16.91 -4.68 2.91
C LYS A 3 -17.70 -4.82 1.62
N ALA A 4 -17.43 -3.98 0.62
CA ALA A 4 -18.09 -4.03 -0.69
C ALA A 4 -17.65 -5.25 -1.54
N VAL A 5 -16.36 -5.61 -1.54
CA VAL A 5 -15.86 -6.77 -2.32
C VAL A 5 -16.30 -8.07 -1.65
N ASP A 6 -16.21 -8.15 -0.32
CA ASP A 6 -16.64 -9.33 0.43
C ASP A 6 -18.14 -9.63 0.19
N ARG A 7 -18.97 -8.58 0.17
CA ARG A 7 -20.40 -8.72 -0.20
C ARG A 7 -20.59 -9.24 -1.61
N LYS A 8 -19.80 -8.77 -2.59
CA LYS A 8 -19.92 -9.24 -3.98
C LYS A 8 -19.51 -10.70 -4.12
N ILE A 9 -18.47 -11.15 -3.40
CA ILE A 9 -18.05 -12.55 -3.33
C ILE A 9 -19.16 -13.39 -2.69
N GLN A 10 -19.70 -12.98 -1.55
CA GLN A 10 -20.76 -13.72 -0.87
C GLN A 10 -22.03 -13.82 -1.73
N ASP A 11 -22.44 -12.73 -2.39
CA ASP A 11 -23.57 -12.75 -3.32
C ASP A 11 -23.31 -13.71 -4.50
N ALA A 12 -22.07 -13.76 -5.00
CA ALA A 12 -21.69 -14.67 -6.06
C ALA A 12 -21.72 -16.15 -5.61
N GLN A 13 -21.22 -16.43 -4.40
CA GLN A 13 -21.26 -17.75 -3.76
C GLN A 13 -22.69 -18.22 -3.47
N ASN A 14 -23.60 -17.30 -3.17
CA ASN A 14 -25.02 -17.62 -2.97
C ASN A 14 -25.74 -17.89 -4.30
N LEU A 15 -25.39 -17.15 -5.36
CA LEU A 15 -25.98 -17.30 -6.69
C LEU A 15 -25.55 -18.60 -7.39
N GLU A 16 -24.31 -19.03 -7.21
CA GLU A 16 -23.74 -20.22 -7.84
C GLU A 16 -24.58 -21.51 -7.66
N PRO A 17 -24.94 -21.95 -6.44
CA PRO A 17 -25.72 -23.16 -6.26
C PRO A 17 -27.12 -23.05 -6.89
N VAL A 18 -27.72 -21.86 -6.88
CA VAL A 18 -29.03 -21.62 -7.49
C VAL A 18 -28.92 -21.74 -9.02
N ALA A 19 -27.89 -21.15 -9.61
CA ALA A 19 -27.64 -21.25 -11.05
C ALA A 19 -27.37 -22.71 -11.48
N ASN A 20 -26.65 -23.49 -10.67
CA ASN A 20 -26.42 -24.91 -10.92
C ASN A 20 -27.70 -25.76 -10.75
N LYS A 21 -28.54 -25.45 -9.74
CA LYS A 21 -29.83 -26.13 -9.52
C LYS A 21 -30.76 -26.01 -10.73
N TYR A 22 -30.81 -24.82 -11.35
CA TYR A 22 -31.67 -24.50 -12.49
C TYR A 22 -30.94 -24.49 -13.84
N GLN A 23 -29.80 -25.17 -13.93
CA GLN A 23 -28.94 -25.13 -15.13
C GLN A 23 -29.68 -25.52 -16.41
N GLY A 24 -30.55 -26.54 -16.36
CA GLY A 24 -31.33 -26.98 -17.53
C GLY A 24 -32.25 -25.90 -18.07
N ASP A 25 -32.93 -25.17 -17.17
CA ASP A 25 -33.83 -24.08 -17.53
C ASP A 25 -33.05 -22.86 -18.04
N LEU A 26 -31.96 -22.50 -17.35
CA LEU A 26 -31.09 -21.38 -17.73
C LEU A 26 -30.40 -21.60 -19.09
N ALA A 27 -30.13 -22.85 -19.47
CA ALA A 27 -29.58 -23.19 -20.79
C ALA A 27 -30.49 -22.73 -21.94
N THR A 28 -31.81 -22.72 -21.73
CA THR A 28 -32.77 -22.25 -22.74
C THR A 28 -32.68 -20.73 -23.00
N ALA A 29 -32.14 -19.96 -22.03
CA ALA A 29 -31.82 -18.54 -22.16
C ALA A 29 -30.33 -18.27 -22.48
N GLY A 30 -29.58 -19.28 -22.92
CA GLY A 30 -28.20 -19.13 -23.38
C GLY A 30 -27.15 -19.09 -22.26
N ILE A 31 -27.49 -19.53 -21.05
CA ILE A 31 -26.53 -19.77 -19.97
C ILE A 31 -26.11 -21.25 -20.02
N SER A 32 -25.03 -21.52 -20.75
CA SER A 32 -24.54 -22.88 -20.95
C SER A 32 -23.80 -23.44 -19.73
N PRO A 33 -23.57 -24.76 -19.65
CA PRO A 33 -22.69 -25.36 -18.64
C PRO A 33 -21.31 -24.71 -18.58
N GLU A 34 -20.74 -24.39 -19.74
CA GLU A 34 -19.43 -23.74 -19.86
C GLU A 34 -19.46 -22.31 -19.32
N PHE A 35 -20.58 -21.61 -19.47
CA PHE A 35 -20.76 -20.30 -18.86
C PHE A 35 -20.75 -20.39 -17.33
N LEU A 36 -21.40 -21.39 -16.75
CA LEU A 36 -21.39 -21.59 -15.29
C LEU A 36 -20.00 -22.00 -14.78
N ALA A 37 -19.26 -22.79 -15.55
CA ALA A 37 -17.86 -23.09 -15.25
C ALA A 37 -16.95 -21.85 -15.31
N ASP A 38 -17.11 -20.99 -16.34
CA ASP A 38 -16.41 -19.70 -16.44
C ASP A 38 -16.81 -18.75 -15.29
N TYR A 39 -18.07 -18.77 -14.88
CA TYR A 39 -18.56 -18.01 -13.72
C TYR A 39 -17.86 -18.44 -12.42
N HIS A 40 -17.77 -19.76 -12.16
CA HIS A 40 -17.03 -20.31 -11.02
C HIS A 40 -15.55 -19.87 -11.05
N ALA A 41 -14.89 -20.00 -12.21
CA ALA A 41 -13.50 -19.59 -12.38
C ALA A 41 -13.29 -18.08 -12.13
N ARG A 42 -14.25 -17.22 -12.51
CA ARG A 42 -14.23 -15.79 -12.21
C ARG A 42 -14.37 -15.51 -10.72
N LEU A 43 -15.22 -16.25 -10.01
CA LEU A 43 -15.38 -16.15 -8.56
C LEU A 43 -14.04 -16.47 -7.85
N GLU A 44 -13.43 -17.60 -8.18
CA GLU A 44 -12.12 -18.00 -7.65
C GLU A 44 -11.03 -16.95 -7.98
N THR A 45 -11.07 -16.39 -9.19
CA THR A 45 -10.16 -15.31 -9.58
C THR A 45 -10.34 -14.06 -8.69
N VAL A 46 -11.58 -13.64 -8.41
CA VAL A 46 -11.85 -12.50 -7.52
C VAL A 46 -11.32 -12.77 -6.11
N ILE A 47 -11.54 -13.97 -5.58
CA ILE A 47 -11.04 -14.38 -4.25
C ILE A 47 -9.51 -14.28 -4.22
N ALA A 48 -8.83 -14.88 -5.19
CA ALA A 48 -7.37 -14.84 -5.29
C ALA A 48 -6.82 -13.41 -5.41
N LYS A 49 -7.45 -12.56 -6.23
CA LYS A 49 -7.03 -11.16 -6.41
C LYS A 49 -7.31 -10.30 -5.18
N ASP A 50 -8.36 -10.57 -4.43
CA ASP A 50 -8.63 -9.87 -3.18
C ASP A 50 -7.60 -10.23 -2.10
N VAL A 51 -7.18 -11.51 -2.01
CA VAL A 51 -6.06 -11.93 -1.15
C VAL A 51 -4.77 -11.22 -1.53
N ALA A 52 -4.40 -11.22 -2.82
CA ALA A 52 -3.21 -10.53 -3.30
C ALA A 52 -3.24 -9.01 -3.00
N GLN A 53 -4.42 -8.38 -3.11
CA GLN A 53 -4.60 -6.96 -2.76
C GLN A 53 -4.39 -6.72 -1.26
N LYS A 54 -4.87 -7.60 -0.39
CA LYS A 54 -4.67 -7.53 1.07
C LYS A 54 -3.20 -7.68 1.45
N GLU A 55 -2.49 -8.58 0.80
CA GLU A 55 -1.04 -8.76 1.00
C GLU A 55 -0.26 -7.52 0.54
N ALA A 56 -0.58 -6.97 -0.64
CA ALA A 56 0.04 -5.75 -1.14
C ALA A 56 -0.22 -4.54 -0.21
N MET A 57 -1.45 -4.41 0.34
CA MET A 57 -1.80 -3.39 1.33
C MET A 57 -0.97 -3.55 2.61
N THR A 58 -0.80 -4.78 3.08
CA THR A 58 0.03 -5.09 4.26
C THR A 58 1.49 -4.71 4.01
N LYS A 59 2.03 -5.08 2.84
CA LYS A 59 3.40 -4.74 2.44
C LYS A 59 3.62 -3.23 2.39
N LYS A 60 2.68 -2.47 1.80
CA LYS A 60 2.72 -1.00 1.77
C LYS A 60 2.71 -0.38 3.18
N ASN A 61 1.86 -0.90 4.06
CA ASN A 61 1.80 -0.44 5.45
C ASN A 61 3.11 -0.71 6.20
N SER A 62 3.67 -1.91 6.05
CA SER A 62 4.96 -2.27 6.65
C SER A 62 6.11 -1.42 6.11
N ALA A 63 6.19 -1.21 4.80
CA ALA A 63 7.22 -0.36 4.18
C ALA A 63 7.10 1.11 4.65
N THR A 64 5.87 1.63 4.78
CA THR A 64 5.64 2.98 5.32
C THR A 64 6.06 3.10 6.79
N ARG A 65 5.79 2.08 7.61
CA ARG A 65 6.27 2.03 9.00
C ARG A 65 7.80 2.00 9.08
N LEU A 66 8.44 1.21 8.21
CA LEU A 66 9.90 1.16 8.11
C LEU A 66 10.47 2.53 7.74
N GLN A 67 10.01 3.16 6.67
CA GLN A 67 10.45 4.50 6.24
C GLN A 67 10.31 5.53 7.37
N ASN A 68 9.18 5.53 8.08
CA ASN A 68 8.98 6.42 9.23
C ASN A 68 9.94 6.13 10.40
N SER A 69 10.26 4.85 10.64
CA SER A 69 11.24 4.46 11.67
C SER A 69 12.65 4.92 11.30
N VAL A 70 13.07 4.70 10.05
CA VAL A 70 14.35 5.18 9.54
C VAL A 70 14.43 6.69 9.63
N LEU A 71 13.39 7.42 9.16
CA LEU A 71 13.33 8.88 9.23
C LEU A 71 13.53 9.41 10.66
N LYS A 72 12.95 8.75 11.67
CA LYS A 72 13.17 9.11 13.09
C LYS A 72 14.62 8.92 13.52
N ARG A 73 15.28 7.83 13.10
CA ARG A 73 16.72 7.61 13.37
C ARG A 73 17.57 8.68 12.68
N CYS A 74 17.27 9.01 11.43
CA CYS A 74 17.95 10.09 10.70
C CYS A 74 17.84 11.43 11.44
N TYR A 75 16.64 11.79 11.91
CA TYR A 75 16.45 13.02 12.70
C TYR A 75 17.19 12.97 14.04
N ALA A 76 17.32 11.81 14.67
CA ALA A 76 18.13 11.66 15.88
C ALA A 76 19.62 11.90 15.59
N ALA A 77 20.16 11.33 14.50
CA ALA A 77 21.54 11.57 14.07
C ALA A 77 21.80 13.05 13.75
N LEU A 78 20.90 13.70 13.00
CA LEU A 78 20.96 15.14 12.74
C LEU A 78 20.94 15.97 14.03
N LYS A 79 20.10 15.59 15.01
CA LYS A 79 20.06 16.26 16.31
C LYS A 79 21.38 16.11 17.08
N LYS A 80 22.06 14.95 16.99
CA LYS A 80 23.40 14.77 17.59
C LYS A 80 24.40 15.75 16.97
N VAL A 81 24.44 15.84 15.64
CA VAL A 81 25.31 16.80 14.92
C VAL A 81 25.03 18.23 15.37
N ILE A 82 23.76 18.63 15.37
CA ILE A 82 23.34 19.97 15.81
C ILE A 82 23.79 20.26 17.24
N ASN A 83 23.66 19.30 18.16
CA ASN A 83 24.07 19.49 19.55
C ASN A 83 25.59 19.62 19.69
N ILE A 84 26.37 18.83 18.94
CA ILE A 84 27.84 18.94 18.93
C ILE A 84 28.24 20.33 18.41
N ALA A 85 27.67 20.77 17.30
CA ALA A 85 27.94 22.10 16.73
C ALA A 85 27.53 23.23 17.67
N LYS A 86 26.39 23.12 18.37
CA LYS A 86 25.98 24.11 19.39
C LYS A 86 27.01 24.25 20.51
N SER A 87 27.58 23.15 20.96
CA SER A 87 28.58 23.15 22.03
C SER A 87 29.92 23.71 21.54
N ALA A 88 30.34 23.35 20.32
CA ALA A 88 31.59 23.81 19.73
C ALA A 88 31.58 25.31 19.38
N TYR A 89 30.43 25.83 18.95
CA TYR A 89 30.31 27.18 18.36
C TYR A 89 29.36 28.09 19.12
N VAL A 90 29.24 27.94 20.44
CA VAL A 90 28.25 28.65 21.27
C VAL A 90 28.20 30.17 21.02
N ASP A 91 29.37 30.79 20.81
CA ASP A 91 29.51 32.24 20.59
C ASP A 91 29.73 32.62 19.10
N ASP A 92 29.84 31.63 18.20
CA ASP A 92 30.06 31.85 16.77
C ASP A 92 28.77 31.68 15.97
N ARG A 93 28.07 32.80 15.75
CA ARG A 93 26.80 32.82 15.01
C ARG A 93 26.93 32.41 13.55
N GLU A 94 28.07 32.61 12.91
CA GLU A 94 28.25 32.24 11.50
C GLU A 94 28.37 30.73 11.38
N ARG A 95 29.17 30.10 12.24
CA ARG A 95 29.26 28.64 12.34
C ARG A 95 27.93 28.01 12.74
N LEU A 96 27.20 28.57 13.70
CA LEU A 96 25.88 28.04 14.06
C LEU A 96 24.89 28.07 12.88
N LYS A 97 24.94 29.12 12.04
CA LYS A 97 24.13 29.17 10.81
C LYS A 97 24.57 28.15 9.77
N GLU A 98 25.87 27.88 9.64
CA GLU A 98 26.41 26.82 8.78
C GLU A 98 25.81 25.47 9.14
N PHE A 99 25.58 25.17 10.42
CA PHE A 99 24.89 23.95 10.88
C PHE A 99 23.36 24.09 10.93
N HIS A 100 22.79 25.08 10.23
CA HIS A 100 21.35 25.36 10.16
C HIS A 100 20.66 25.51 11.52
N ILE A 101 21.40 25.90 12.56
CA ILE A 101 20.88 26.05 13.92
C ILE A 101 20.00 27.30 13.98
N GLY A 102 18.74 27.11 14.39
CA GLY A 102 17.71 28.16 14.38
C GLY A 102 16.90 28.22 13.07
N GLY A 103 17.19 27.34 12.11
CA GLY A 103 16.40 27.15 10.90
C GLY A 103 15.08 26.40 11.12
N LYS A 104 14.28 26.29 10.05
CA LYS A 104 13.05 25.49 10.06
C LYS A 104 13.37 24.00 10.11
N SER A 105 12.56 23.22 10.83
CA SER A 105 12.71 21.77 10.85
C SER A 105 12.47 21.16 9.48
N VAL A 106 13.39 20.28 9.09
CA VAL A 106 13.31 19.50 7.86
C VAL A 106 12.14 18.52 7.94
N LYS A 107 11.35 18.42 6.87
CA LYS A 107 10.18 17.53 6.79
C LYS A 107 10.21 16.71 5.51
N GLY A 108 10.01 15.40 5.65
CA GLY A 108 9.93 14.46 4.55
C GLY A 108 11.29 13.87 4.16
N VAL A 109 11.25 12.80 3.37
CA VAL A 109 12.42 11.99 3.03
C VAL A 109 13.46 12.76 2.22
N SER A 110 13.05 13.41 1.13
CA SER A 110 13.97 14.16 0.25
C SER A 110 14.71 15.26 1.00
N ALA A 111 13.99 16.03 1.82
CA ALA A 111 14.60 17.09 2.61
C ALA A 111 15.55 16.53 3.68
N ALA A 112 15.18 15.40 4.33
CA ALA A 112 16.05 14.74 5.32
C ALA A 112 17.34 14.19 4.69
N LEU A 113 17.27 13.63 3.47
CA LEU A 113 18.44 13.16 2.74
C LEU A 113 19.39 14.32 2.38
N ALA A 114 18.84 15.43 1.89
CA ALA A 114 19.61 16.63 1.56
C ALA A 114 20.31 17.19 2.81
N GLU A 115 19.57 17.29 3.92
CA GLU A 115 20.10 17.80 5.18
C GLU A 115 21.21 16.89 5.73
N MET A 116 21.04 15.57 5.69
CA MET A 116 22.07 14.64 6.15
C MET A 116 23.34 14.72 5.32
N ALA A 117 23.23 14.80 3.99
CA ALA A 117 24.39 14.96 3.13
C ALA A 117 25.13 16.28 3.41
N TYR A 118 24.37 17.36 3.60
CA TYR A 118 24.93 18.66 3.97
C TYR A 118 25.64 18.61 5.33
N MET A 119 24.97 18.10 6.36
CA MET A 119 25.53 18.00 7.72
C MET A 119 26.75 17.10 7.78
N LYS A 120 26.77 16.00 7.00
CA LYS A 120 27.95 15.15 6.86
C LYS A 120 29.16 15.97 6.36
N ASN A 121 28.97 16.76 5.31
CA ASN A 121 30.04 17.58 4.74
C ASN A 121 30.50 18.65 5.73
N ALA A 122 29.57 19.32 6.42
CA ALA A 122 29.89 20.32 7.43
C ALA A 122 30.71 19.70 8.59
N VAL A 123 30.30 18.53 9.10
CA VAL A 123 31.06 17.81 10.15
C VAL A 123 32.43 17.40 9.63
N ASN A 124 32.54 16.93 8.40
CA ASN A 124 33.81 16.50 7.81
C ASN A 124 34.79 17.67 7.62
N ASN A 125 34.29 18.84 7.19
CA ASN A 125 35.11 20.04 7.00
C ASN A 125 35.64 20.63 8.31
N HIS A 126 34.91 20.43 9.41
CA HIS A 126 35.26 20.96 10.73
C HIS A 126 35.60 19.86 11.73
N MET A 127 36.08 18.70 11.25
CA MET A 127 36.29 17.52 12.09
C MET A 127 37.28 17.79 13.24
N ASP A 128 38.33 18.56 12.99
CA ASP A 128 39.34 18.88 14.01
C ASP A 128 38.75 19.72 15.16
N GLU A 129 37.90 20.71 14.82
CA GLU A 129 37.23 21.58 15.79
C GLU A 129 36.12 20.84 16.55
N LEU A 130 35.30 20.07 15.83
CA LEU A 130 34.17 19.33 16.39
C LEU A 130 34.60 18.06 17.14
N GLY A 131 35.80 17.55 16.86
CA GLY A 131 36.34 16.33 17.46
C GLY A 131 36.43 16.40 18.98
N GLN A 132 36.81 17.57 19.50
CA GLN A 132 36.87 17.84 20.94
C GLN A 132 35.49 17.76 21.63
N TRP A 133 34.42 17.91 20.85
CA TRP A 133 33.04 17.90 21.30
C TRP A 133 32.30 16.60 20.99
N GLY A 134 33.02 15.59 20.50
CA GLY A 134 32.51 14.23 20.27
C GLY A 134 32.15 13.90 18.83
N ALA A 135 32.45 14.75 17.85
CA ALA A 135 32.42 14.33 16.44
C ALA A 135 33.55 13.33 16.17
N ASN A 136 33.25 12.27 15.42
CA ASN A 136 34.23 11.25 15.08
C ASN A 136 33.78 10.49 13.82
N ALA A 137 34.63 9.57 13.36
CA ALA A 137 34.33 8.72 12.20
C ALA A 137 33.07 7.86 12.39
N ALA A 138 32.74 7.46 13.62
CA ALA A 138 31.54 6.68 13.89
C ALA A 138 30.26 7.50 13.67
N LEU A 139 30.27 8.80 14.02
CA LEU A 139 29.16 9.70 13.71
C LEU A 139 28.98 9.87 12.19
N LEU A 140 30.07 10.07 11.43
CA LEU A 140 29.99 10.13 9.97
C LEU A 140 29.43 8.83 9.37
N THR A 141 29.83 7.68 9.91
CA THR A 141 29.33 6.36 9.51
C THR A 141 27.84 6.20 9.84
N GLU A 142 27.40 6.70 11.00
CA GLU A 142 25.98 6.72 11.40
C GLU A 142 25.16 7.55 10.41
N ILE A 143 25.66 8.72 9.98
CA ILE A 143 25.00 9.57 8.97
C ILE A 143 24.93 8.86 7.61
N ASP A 144 26.03 8.24 7.16
CA ASP A 144 26.05 7.48 5.89
C ASP A 144 25.08 6.30 5.90
N THR A 145 25.04 5.57 7.01
CA THR A 145 24.10 4.48 7.21
C THR A 145 22.66 4.99 7.16
N CYS A 146 22.36 6.10 7.86
CA CYS A 146 21.06 6.73 7.81
C CYS A 146 20.66 7.16 6.38
N ILE A 147 21.57 7.74 5.60
CA ILE A 147 21.33 8.13 4.21
C ILE A 147 20.97 6.91 3.36
N GLN A 148 21.75 5.84 3.47
CA GLN A 148 21.55 4.63 2.67
C GLN A 148 20.24 3.93 3.05
N GLU A 149 20.02 3.69 4.35
CA GLU A 149 18.79 3.06 4.84
C GLU A 149 17.55 3.88 4.47
N LEU A 150 17.63 5.21 4.46
CA LEU A 150 16.51 6.07 4.12
C LEU A 150 16.19 6.00 2.61
N LYS A 151 17.21 5.95 1.75
CA LYS A 151 17.03 5.70 0.30
C LYS A 151 16.39 4.33 0.04
N ASP A 152 16.88 3.30 0.70
CA ASP A 152 16.38 1.94 0.51
C ASP A 152 14.94 1.80 1.03
N ALA A 153 14.63 2.42 2.17
CA ALA A 153 13.28 2.46 2.71
C ALA A 153 12.31 3.24 1.82
N ASP A 154 12.76 4.35 1.22
CA ASP A 154 11.96 5.14 0.27
C ASP A 154 11.63 4.34 -0.99
N ASN A 155 12.64 3.74 -1.61
CA ASN A 155 12.47 2.87 -2.78
C ASN A 155 11.54 1.70 -2.49
N SER A 156 11.70 1.05 -1.33
CA SER A 156 10.82 -0.04 -0.89
C SER A 156 9.37 0.42 -0.73
N GLN A 157 9.16 1.63 -0.20
CA GLN A 157 7.85 2.20 0.03
C GLN A 157 7.14 2.59 -1.28
N GLU A 158 7.85 3.20 -2.22
CA GLU A 158 7.33 3.52 -3.56
C GLU A 158 7.01 2.24 -4.35
N ASN A 159 7.87 1.24 -4.32
CA ASN A 159 7.59 -0.06 -4.93
C ASN A 159 6.34 -0.72 -4.31
N ALA A 160 6.18 -0.66 -2.99
CA ALA A 160 5.02 -1.24 -2.32
C ALA A 160 3.72 -0.48 -2.63
N LYS A 161 3.77 0.85 -2.80
CA LYS A 161 2.63 1.65 -3.31
C LYS A 161 2.22 1.19 -4.71
N ASN A 162 3.18 1.07 -5.62
CA ASN A 162 2.92 0.66 -7.00
C ASN A 162 2.28 -0.73 -7.06
N LEU A 163 2.80 -1.70 -6.30
CA LEU A 163 2.22 -3.04 -6.18
C LEU A 163 0.77 -3.00 -5.66
N GLN A 164 0.49 -2.16 -4.65
CA GLN A 164 -0.86 -2.03 -4.12
C GLN A 164 -1.83 -1.44 -5.16
N VAL A 165 -1.39 -0.47 -5.96
CA VAL A 165 -2.20 0.09 -7.07
C VAL A 165 -2.51 -0.98 -8.11
N VAL A 166 -1.49 -1.72 -8.55
CA VAL A 166 -1.67 -2.80 -9.54
C VAL A 166 -2.63 -3.87 -9.01
N ALA A 167 -2.42 -4.37 -7.79
CA ALA A 167 -3.29 -5.39 -7.19
C ALA A 167 -4.73 -4.91 -7.01
N THR A 168 -4.93 -3.63 -6.68
CA THR A 168 -6.27 -3.03 -6.59
C THR A 168 -6.96 -3.01 -7.95
N ASN A 169 -6.26 -2.56 -9.00
CA ASN A 169 -6.80 -2.52 -10.35
C ASN A 169 -7.14 -3.92 -10.89
N GLU A 170 -6.31 -4.94 -10.61
CA GLU A 170 -6.58 -6.31 -11.01
C GLU A 170 -7.81 -6.89 -10.31
N ARG A 171 -7.93 -6.67 -8.99
CA ARG A 171 -9.12 -7.08 -8.23
C ARG A 171 -10.37 -6.41 -8.78
N ASP A 172 -10.33 -5.10 -9.03
CA ASP A 172 -11.51 -4.35 -9.47
C ASP A 172 -11.95 -4.77 -10.89
N ARG A 173 -10.99 -5.09 -11.77
CA ARG A 173 -11.28 -5.70 -13.09
C ARG A 173 -11.92 -7.08 -12.95
N ALA A 174 -11.40 -7.94 -12.07
CA ALA A 174 -11.97 -9.26 -11.83
C ALA A 174 -13.40 -9.15 -11.26
N VAL A 175 -13.63 -8.23 -10.33
CA VAL A 175 -14.95 -7.95 -9.75
C VAL A 175 -15.92 -7.48 -10.83
N ALA A 176 -15.53 -6.55 -11.70
CA ALA A 176 -16.39 -6.09 -12.80
C ALA A 176 -16.78 -7.23 -13.75
N ALA A 177 -15.85 -8.13 -14.05
CA ALA A 177 -16.12 -9.30 -14.89
C ALA A 177 -17.08 -10.29 -14.22
N LEU A 178 -16.91 -10.55 -12.92
CA LEU A 178 -17.83 -11.38 -12.13
C LEU A 178 -19.23 -10.77 -12.09
N GLU A 179 -19.35 -9.47 -11.82
CA GLU A 179 -20.64 -8.77 -11.76
C GLU A 179 -21.38 -8.81 -13.10
N LYS A 180 -20.66 -8.70 -14.23
CA LYS A 180 -21.26 -8.87 -15.56
C LYS A 180 -21.81 -10.28 -15.75
N ALA A 181 -21.10 -11.31 -15.28
CA ALA A 181 -21.58 -12.69 -15.36
C ALA A 181 -22.81 -12.93 -14.45
N LYS A 182 -22.79 -12.42 -13.21
CA LYS A 182 -23.94 -12.46 -12.29
C LYS A 182 -25.18 -11.81 -12.90
N PHE A 183 -25.00 -10.63 -13.50
CA PHE A 183 -26.09 -9.92 -14.14
C PHE A 183 -26.72 -10.74 -15.27
N ARG A 184 -25.91 -11.43 -16.09
CA ARG A 184 -26.42 -12.31 -17.15
C ARG A 184 -27.21 -13.49 -16.60
N ILE A 185 -26.73 -14.14 -15.54
CA ILE A 185 -27.46 -15.24 -14.87
C ILE A 185 -28.80 -14.74 -14.36
N ARG A 186 -28.82 -13.62 -13.64
CA ARG A 186 -30.06 -13.01 -13.11
C ARG A 186 -31.04 -12.63 -14.21
N LYS A 187 -30.56 -12.02 -15.31
CA LYS A 187 -31.42 -11.68 -16.44
C LYS A 187 -31.97 -12.90 -17.16
N ALA A 188 -31.19 -13.96 -17.30
CA ALA A 188 -31.69 -15.23 -17.81
C ALA A 188 -32.78 -15.82 -16.90
N ALA A 189 -32.57 -15.78 -15.58
CA ALA A 189 -33.57 -16.22 -14.60
C ALA A 189 -34.86 -15.39 -14.67
N GLU A 190 -34.76 -14.05 -14.74
CA GLU A 190 -35.90 -13.13 -14.92
C GLU A 190 -36.74 -13.47 -16.16
N ILE A 191 -36.11 -13.89 -17.26
CA ILE A 191 -36.80 -14.27 -18.49
C ILE A 191 -37.47 -15.63 -18.36
N ILE A 192 -36.77 -16.63 -17.83
CA ILE A 192 -37.23 -18.02 -17.80
C ILE A 192 -38.26 -18.27 -16.69
N PHE A 193 -38.15 -17.56 -15.58
CA PHE A 193 -39.01 -17.73 -14.41
C PHE A 193 -39.94 -16.53 -14.19
N ALA A 194 -40.25 -15.77 -15.25
CA ALA A 194 -41.10 -14.58 -15.17
C ALA A 194 -42.44 -14.84 -14.43
N ASP A 195 -43.03 -16.03 -14.65
CA ASP A 195 -44.29 -16.45 -14.04
C ASP A 195 -44.11 -17.26 -12.73
N ASN A 196 -42.88 -17.39 -12.22
CA ASN A 196 -42.55 -18.14 -11.01
C ASN A 196 -41.74 -17.27 -10.03
N ALA A 197 -42.45 -16.42 -9.30
CA ALA A 197 -41.87 -15.48 -8.34
C ALA A 197 -41.06 -16.16 -7.22
N ASP A 198 -41.45 -17.36 -6.79
CA ASP A 198 -40.75 -18.09 -5.75
C ASP A 198 -39.34 -18.52 -6.21
N VAL A 199 -39.21 -18.96 -7.46
CA VAL A 199 -37.91 -19.30 -8.05
C VAL A 199 -37.07 -18.05 -8.29
N LEU A 200 -37.67 -16.95 -8.78
CA LEU A 200 -36.95 -15.69 -8.98
C LEU A 200 -36.30 -15.17 -7.70
N LYS A 201 -36.98 -15.31 -6.56
CA LYS A 201 -36.46 -14.91 -5.26
C LYS A 201 -35.18 -15.65 -4.86
N GLU A 202 -34.96 -16.88 -5.35
CA GLU A 202 -33.70 -17.60 -5.12
C GLU A 202 -32.51 -16.93 -5.85
N PHE A 203 -32.74 -16.19 -6.94
CA PHE A 203 -31.69 -15.50 -7.72
C PHE A 203 -31.39 -14.07 -7.24
N GLU A 204 -32.24 -13.51 -6.37
CA GLU A 204 -32.09 -12.15 -5.83
C GLU A 204 -30.88 -12.04 -4.88
N THR A 205 -30.37 -10.82 -4.72
CA THR A 205 -29.30 -10.56 -3.75
C THR A 205 -29.85 -10.65 -2.33
N THR A 206 -29.29 -11.53 -1.51
CA THR A 206 -29.69 -11.68 -0.08
C THR A 206 -28.95 -10.73 0.86
N LEU A 207 -28.14 -9.81 0.32
CA LEU A 207 -27.27 -8.89 1.07
C LEU A 207 -27.79 -7.45 1.01
N ALA A 208 -28.14 -6.89 2.17
CA ALA A 208 -28.50 -5.48 2.36
C ALA A 208 -27.28 -4.55 2.50
#